data_AF-A0A354YC35-F1
#
_entry.id   AF-A0A354YC35-F1
#
_cell.length_a   1.000
_cell.length_b   1.000
_cell.length_c   1.000
_cell.angle_alpha   90.00
_cell.angle_beta   90.00
_cell.angle_gamma   90.00
#
_symmetry.space_group_name_H-M   'P 1'
#
loop_
_entity.id
_entity.type
_entity.pdbx_description
1 polymer ?
#
loop_
_entity_poly.entity_id
_entity_poly.type
_entity_poly.pdbx_seq_one_letter_code
_entity_poly.pdbx_strand_id
1 'polypeptide(L)'
;AVRLFHRSTRSVALTEAGQRYVQRIAPAVAAIHGAGEEIHSAPDAPAGTLRINTAPETPAMLMPVVRAFLQRYPQMRLDICTESRMIDIVADGFDAGIRL
;
A
#
# COMPACT_ATOMS: atom_id res chain seq x y z
N ALA A 1 10.29 28.15 4.08
CA ALA A 1 9.64 26.85 3.86
C ALA A 1 10.69 25.75 3.92
N VAL A 2 10.47 24.68 4.70
CA VAL A 2 11.39 23.54 4.77
C VAL A 2 11.06 22.58 3.63
N ARG A 3 12.07 22.20 2.82
CA ARG A 3 11.87 21.18 1.78
C ARG A 3 11.90 19.81 2.44
N LEU A 4 10.85 19.02 2.24
CA LEU A 4 10.79 17.64 2.74
C LEU A 4 11.24 16.63 1.67
N PHE A 5 11.16 17.01 0.39
CA PHE A 5 11.49 16.16 -0.75
C PHE A 5 12.55 16.83 -1.62
N HIS A 6 13.53 16.05 -2.07
CA HIS A 6 14.31 16.33 -3.27
C HIS A 6 13.59 15.72 -4.46
N ARG A 7 13.25 16.54 -5.46
CA ARG A 7 12.53 16.09 -6.66
C ARG A 7 13.31 16.51 -7.90
N SER A 8 13.52 15.59 -8.81
CA SER A 8 13.93 15.83 -10.19
C SER A 8 12.85 15.27 -11.13
N THR A 9 12.96 15.52 -12.44
CA THR A 9 12.06 14.95 -13.44
C THR A 9 12.14 13.42 -13.53
N ARG A 10 13.10 12.79 -12.85
CA ARG A 10 13.36 11.33 -12.90
C ARG A 10 13.38 10.65 -11.54
N SER A 11 13.33 11.38 -10.44
CA SER A 11 13.44 10.80 -9.10
C SER A 11 12.89 11.73 -8.01
N VAL A 12 12.33 11.12 -6.96
CA VAL A 12 11.96 11.79 -5.71
C VAL A 12 12.64 11.06 -4.56
N ALA A 13 13.26 11.81 -3.66
CA ALA A 13 13.85 11.31 -2.43
C ALA A 13 13.47 12.21 -1.25
N LEU A 14 13.47 11.66 -0.03
CA LEU A 14 13.30 12.47 1.17
C LEU A 14 14.57 13.26 1.46
N THR A 15 14.38 14.50 1.89
CA THR A 15 15.43 15.25 2.59
C THR A 15 15.62 14.69 4.00
N GLU A 16 16.71 15.05 4.66
CA GLU A 16 16.93 14.72 6.07
C GLU A 16 15.78 15.21 6.99
N ALA A 17 15.25 16.40 6.72
CA ALA A 17 14.08 16.94 7.40
C ALA A 17 12.81 16.10 7.09
N GLY A 18 12.67 15.62 5.85
CA GLY A 18 11.61 14.71 5.42
C GLY A 18 11.68 13.36 6.13
N GLN A 19 12.86 12.77 6.25
CA GLN A 19 13.06 11.51 6.97
C GLN A 19 12.68 11.64 8.44
N ARG A 20 13.15 12.69 9.12
CA ARG A 20 12.78 12.96 10.52
C ARG A 20 11.28 13.18 10.69
N TYR A 21 10.64 13.87 9.76
CA TYR A 21 9.20 14.08 9.77
C TYR A 21 8.42 12.77 9.60
N VAL A 22 8.81 11.94 8.62
CA VAL A 22 8.18 10.64 8.37
C VAL A 22 8.33 9.72 9.57
N GLN A 23 9.53 9.60 10.14
CA GLN A 23 9.77 8.80 11.35
C GLN A 23 8.89 9.24 12.53
N ARG A 24 8.66 10.54 12.68
CA ARG A 24 7.82 11.09 13.75
C ARG A 24 6.33 10.81 13.53
N ILE A 25 5.85 10.93 12.29
CA ILE A 25 4.42 10.91 11.98
C ILE A 25 3.88 9.52 11.65
N ALA A 26 4.74 8.61 11.16
CA ALA A 26 4.34 7.25 10.74
C ALA A 26 3.55 6.49 11.83
N PRO A 27 3.94 6.49 13.11
CA PRO A 27 3.15 5.81 14.15
C PRO A 27 1.76 6.40 14.35
N ALA A 28 1.62 7.73 14.26
CA ALA A 28 0.33 8.41 14.43
C ALA A 28 -0.61 8.13 13.25
N VAL A 29 -0.07 8.12 12.02
CA VAL A 29 -0.81 7.72 10.83
C VAL A 29 -1.27 6.28 10.94
N ALA A 30 -0.39 5.36 11.36
CA ALA A 30 -0.74 3.97 11.59
C ALA A 30 -1.85 3.82 12.65
N ALA A 31 -1.79 4.58 13.74
CA ALA A 31 -2.83 4.57 14.78
C ALA A 31 -4.19 5.09 14.26
N ILE A 32 -4.19 6.13 13.41
CA ILE A 32 -5.41 6.65 12.77
C ILE A 32 -6.03 5.59 11.85
N HIS A 33 -5.21 4.89 11.06
CA HIS A 33 -5.68 3.79 10.22
C HIS A 33 -6.23 2.64 11.07
N GLY A 34 -5.50 2.19 12.10
CA GLY A 34 -5.95 1.13 13.00
C GLY A 34 -7.26 1.46 13.71
N ALA A 35 -7.44 2.68 14.20
CA ALA A 35 -8.70 3.11 14.81
C ALA A 35 -9.88 3.08 13.82
N GLY A 36 -9.64 3.31 12.52
CA GLY A 36 -10.65 3.14 11.48
C GLY A 36 -11.03 1.68 11.25
N GLU A 37 -10.08 0.75 11.36
CA GLU A 37 -10.30 -0.69 11.25
C GLU A 37 -11.03 -1.28 12.48
N GLU A 38 -10.75 -0.75 13.69
CA GLU A 38 -11.43 -1.15 14.93
C GLU A 38 -12.95 -0.94 14.86
N ILE A 39 -13.42 0.10 14.17
CA ILE A 39 -14.86 0.38 13.96
C ILE A 39 -15.52 -0.68 13.06
N HIS A 40 -14.75 -1.38 12.22
CA HIS A 40 -15.24 -2.40 11.29
C HIS A 40 -15.13 -3.83 11.84
N SER A 41 -14.77 -4.00 13.12
CA SER A 41 -14.57 -5.31 13.74
C SER A 41 -15.90 -6.01 14.07
N ALA A 42 -16.51 -6.62 13.05
CA ALA A 42 -17.11 -7.94 13.24
C ALA A 42 -15.95 -8.95 13.39
N PRO A 43 -15.86 -9.75 14.47
CA PRO A 43 -14.58 -10.32 14.94
C PRO A 43 -13.79 -11.26 14.02
N ASP A 44 -14.29 -11.68 12.85
CA ASP A 44 -13.70 -12.82 12.12
C ASP A 44 -13.41 -12.60 10.62
N ALA A 45 -13.68 -11.42 10.06
CA ALA A 45 -13.48 -11.19 8.63
C ALA A 45 -12.73 -9.88 8.35
N PRO A 46 -11.59 -9.92 7.62
CA PRO A 46 -10.92 -8.71 7.16
C PRO A 46 -11.87 -7.90 6.26
N ALA A 47 -11.81 -6.57 6.42
CA ALA A 47 -12.55 -5.59 5.65
C ALA A 47 -11.62 -4.43 5.29
N GLY A 48 -11.84 -3.79 4.13
CA GLY A 48 -11.00 -2.67 3.66
C GLY A 48 -10.47 -2.87 2.25
N THR A 49 -9.43 -2.13 1.88
CA THR A 49 -8.80 -2.21 0.55
C THR A 49 -7.38 -2.70 0.67
N LEU A 50 -7.06 -3.80 -0.02
CA LEU A 50 -5.70 -4.31 -0.16
C LEU A 50 -5.11 -3.79 -1.48
N ARG A 51 -4.05 -2.99 -1.40
CA ARG A 51 -3.35 -2.40 -2.55
C ARG A 51 -2.13 -3.23 -2.90
N ILE A 52 -2.15 -3.87 -4.07
CA ILE A 52 -1.08 -4.75 -4.54
C ILE A 52 -0.44 -4.15 -5.79
N ASN A 53 0.89 -4.03 -5.76
CA ASN A 53 1.66 -3.67 -6.94
C ASN A 53 2.25 -4.92 -7.63
N THR A 54 2.09 -5.05 -8.94
CA THR A 54 2.55 -6.24 -9.69
C THR A 54 3.35 -5.87 -10.94
N ALA A 55 4.14 -6.80 -11.48
CA ALA A 55 4.64 -6.68 -12.85
C ALA A 55 3.46 -6.83 -13.84
N PRO A 56 3.52 -6.21 -15.05
CA PRO A 56 2.43 -6.25 -16.03
C PRO A 56 1.96 -7.65 -16.47
N GLU A 57 2.85 -8.63 -16.46
CA GLU A 57 2.62 -10.02 -16.87
C GLU A 57 1.93 -10.88 -15.79
N THR A 58 1.95 -10.43 -14.55
CA THR A 58 1.50 -11.20 -13.38
C THR A 58 -0.02 -11.23 -13.11
N PRO A 59 -0.86 -10.23 -13.48
CA PRO A 59 -2.27 -10.18 -13.03
C PRO A 59 -3.09 -11.40 -13.39
N ALA A 60 -2.95 -11.93 -14.60
CA ALA A 60 -3.73 -13.09 -15.06
C ALA A 60 -3.49 -14.33 -14.18
N MET A 61 -2.26 -14.51 -13.72
CA MET A 61 -1.87 -15.61 -12.83
C MET A 61 -2.41 -15.41 -11.41
N LEU A 62 -2.59 -14.17 -10.96
CA LEU A 62 -3.14 -13.84 -9.64
C LEU A 62 -4.65 -13.97 -9.57
N MET A 63 -5.37 -13.85 -10.69
CA MET A 63 -6.84 -13.82 -10.71
C MET A 63 -7.53 -15.01 -10.02
N PRO A 64 -7.05 -16.26 -10.13
CA PRO A 64 -7.65 -17.37 -9.39
C PRO A 64 -7.58 -17.18 -7.87
N VAL A 65 -6.43 -16.73 -7.36
CA VAL A 65 -6.21 -16.48 -5.93
C VAL A 65 -7.02 -15.29 -5.46
N VAL A 66 -7.02 -14.20 -6.24
CA VAL A 66 -7.83 -12.99 -5.99
C VAL A 66 -9.31 -13.32 -5.89
N ARG A 67 -9.82 -14.13 -6.82
CA ARG A 67 -11.22 -14.57 -6.81
C ARG A 67 -11.55 -15.37 -5.56
N ALA A 68 -10.72 -16.35 -5.20
CA ALA A 68 -10.93 -17.15 -3.99
C ALA A 68 -10.89 -16.28 -2.72
N PHE A 69 -9.98 -15.31 -2.67
CA PHE A 69 -9.86 -14.38 -1.55
C PHE A 69 -11.10 -13.49 -1.41
N LEU A 70 -11.57 -12.86 -2.49
CA LEU A 70 -12.76 -12.00 -2.45
C LEU A 70 -14.06 -12.78 -2.21
N GLN A 71 -14.12 -14.06 -2.61
CA GLN A 71 -15.24 -14.94 -2.26
C GLN A 71 -15.26 -15.27 -0.76
N ARG A 72 -14.09 -15.48 -0.16
CA ARG A 72 -13.95 -15.77 1.27
C ARG A 72 -14.17 -14.52 2.13
N TYR A 73 -13.77 -13.35 1.64
CA TYR A 73 -13.84 -12.08 2.34
C TYR A 73 -14.53 -11.01 1.48
N PRO A 74 -15.87 -11.04 1.37
CA PRO A 74 -16.62 -10.16 0.48
C PRO A 74 -16.59 -8.68 0.90
N GLN A 75 -16.12 -8.38 2.11
CA GLN A 75 -15.94 -7.01 2.61
C GLN A 75 -14.59 -6.40 2.19
N MET A 76 -13.70 -7.20 1.61
CA MET A 76 -12.43 -6.74 1.06
C MET A 76 -12.59 -6.20 -0.35
N ARG A 77 -11.78 -5.21 -0.69
CA ARG A 77 -11.55 -4.71 -2.04
C ARG A 77 -10.08 -4.91 -2.39
N LEU A 78 -9.80 -5.16 -3.66
CA LEU A 78 -8.44 -5.28 -4.18
C LEU A 78 -8.20 -4.15 -5.19
N ASP A 79 -7.13 -3.39 -4.97
CA ASP A 79 -6.60 -2.40 -5.89
C ASP A 79 -5.27 -2.94 -6.43
N ILE A 80 -5.26 -3.32 -7.71
CA ILE A 80 -4.10 -3.93 -8.35
C ILE A 80 -3.52 -2.93 -9.34
N CYS A 81 -2.32 -2.44 -9.04
CA CYS A 81 -1.57 -1.54 -9.92
C CYS A 81 -0.41 -2.30 -10.56
N THR A 82 -0.29 -2.19 -11.89
CA THR A 82 0.81 -2.81 -12.64
C THR A 82 1.90 -1.79 -12.95
N GLU A 83 3.15 -2.12 -12.61
CA GLU A 83 4.31 -1.27 -12.89
C GLU A 83 5.50 -2.13 -13.32
N SER A 84 6.12 -1.79 -14.46
CA SER A 84 7.29 -2.52 -15.00
C SER A 84 8.56 -2.30 -14.18
N ARG A 85 8.64 -1.19 -13.44
CA ARG A 85 9.82 -0.83 -12.64
C ARG A 85 9.68 -1.33 -11.21
N MET A 86 10.82 -1.57 -10.57
CA MET A 86 10.85 -1.73 -9.12
C MET A 86 10.63 -0.36 -8.48
N ILE A 87 9.63 -0.27 -7.60
CA ILE A 87 9.25 0.94 -6.87
C ILE A 87 9.40 0.69 -5.36
N ASP A 88 9.51 1.76 -4.60
CA ASP A 88 9.37 1.68 -3.15
C ASP A 88 7.88 1.53 -2.81
N ILE A 89 7.43 0.28 -2.75
CA ILE A 89 6.01 -0.05 -2.57
C ILE A 89 5.44 0.49 -1.26
N VAL A 90 6.27 0.61 -0.21
CA VAL A 90 5.82 1.12 1.09
C VAL A 90 5.64 2.64 1.01
N ALA A 91 6.60 3.34 0.41
CA ALA A 91 6.48 4.80 0.21
C ALA A 91 5.30 5.17 -0.70
N ASP A 92 4.96 4.32 -1.67
CA ASP A 92 3.85 4.52 -2.61
C ASP A 92 2.49 4.00 -2.07
N GLY A 93 2.47 3.51 -0.82
CA GLY A 93 1.25 3.11 -0.10
C GLY A 93 0.63 1.81 -0.59
N PHE A 94 1.45 0.88 -1.07
CA PHE A 94 1.05 -0.49 -1.37
C PHE A 94 1.31 -1.39 -0.17
N ASP A 95 0.42 -2.35 0.04
CA ASP A 95 0.52 -3.36 1.11
C ASP A 95 1.44 -4.51 0.72
N ALA A 96 1.53 -4.82 -0.59
CA ALA A 96 2.34 -5.91 -1.12
C ALA A 96 2.84 -5.66 -2.54
N GLY A 97 4.00 -6.25 -2.85
CA GLY A 97 4.59 -6.28 -4.19
C GLY A 97 4.76 -7.71 -4.69
N ILE A 98 4.30 -8.00 -5.92
CA ILE A 98 4.48 -9.30 -6.57
C ILE A 98 5.30 -9.11 -7.84
N ARG A 99 6.39 -9.87 -7.99
CA ARG A 99 7.29 -9.87 -9.14
C ARG A 99 7.70 -11.32 -9.42
N LEU A 100 7.69 -11.72 -10.69
CA LEU A 100 8.18 -13.00 -11.18
C LEU A 100 9.26 -12.76 -12.23
#